data_AF-A0A947AMR3-F1
#
_entry.id   AF-A0A947AMR3-F1
#
_cell.length_a   1.000
_cell.length_b   1.000
_cell.length_c   1.000
_cell.angle_alpha   90.00
_cell.angle_beta   90.00
_cell.angle_gamma   90.00
#
_symmetry.space_group_name_H-M   'P 1'
#
loop_
_entity.id
_entity.type
_entity.pdbx_description
1 polymer ?
#
loop_
_entity_poly.entity_id
_entity_poly.type
_entity_poly.pdbx_seq_one_letter_code
_entity_poly.pdbx_strand_id
1 'polypeptide(L)'
;MKNERVVINVRDEDLHFREEEKKQIEKLRAKAEKEKSEAYSQEHKNHCFRCGTHSLVEVEHKGVNIDICVNDGCGAVHLDPGEMEKILEGEKGVFKKVRVSVFSVFK
;
A
#
# COMPACT_ATOMS: atom_id res chain seq x y z
N MET A 1 22.46 2.24 -50.75
CA MET A 1 21.01 2.17 -50.51
C MET A 1 20.48 3.59 -50.35
N LYS A 2 19.62 4.06 -51.27
CA LYS A 2 19.05 5.42 -51.18
C LYS A 2 17.91 5.39 -50.16
N ASN A 3 17.98 6.27 -49.15
CA ASN A 3 16.95 6.39 -48.12
C ASN A 3 15.83 7.27 -48.68
N GLU A 4 14.78 6.64 -49.19
CA GLU A 4 13.63 7.31 -49.77
C GLU A 4 12.71 7.79 -48.65
N ARG A 5 12.52 9.12 -48.55
CA ARG A 5 11.64 9.71 -47.54
C ARG A 5 10.20 9.61 -48.04
N VAL A 6 9.42 8.71 -47.44
CA VAL A 6 7.98 8.59 -47.69
C VAL A 6 7.25 9.70 -46.93
N VAL A 7 6.57 10.59 -47.65
CA VAL A 7 5.70 11.61 -47.05
C VAL A 7 4.31 11.00 -46.92
N ILE A 8 3.90 10.72 -45.68
CA ILE A 8 2.58 10.15 -45.37
C ILE A 8 1.62 11.32 -45.13
N ASN A 9 0.57 11.42 -45.95
CA ASN A 9 -0.50 12.39 -45.74
C ASN A 9 -1.52 11.78 -44.77
N VAL A 10 -1.46 12.21 -43.51
CA VAL A 10 -2.34 11.74 -42.43
C VAL A 10 -3.63 12.56 -42.49
N ARG A 11 -4.79 11.89 -42.54
CA ARG A 11 -6.09 12.58 -42.58
C ARG A 11 -6.46 13.06 -41.18
N ASP A 12 -7.28 14.12 -41.10
CA ASP A 12 -7.77 14.65 -39.80
C ASP A 12 -8.56 13.61 -39.00
N GLU A 13 -9.33 12.76 -39.68
CA GLU A 13 -10.03 11.63 -39.05
C GLU A 13 -9.06 10.64 -38.39
N ASP A 14 -7.93 10.34 -39.05
CA ASP A 14 -6.91 9.42 -38.51
C ASP A 14 -6.27 9.99 -37.23
N LEU A 15 -6.08 11.32 -37.16
CA LEU A 15 -5.58 11.97 -35.95
C LEU A 15 -6.60 11.88 -34.82
N HIS A 16 -7.88 12.11 -35.12
CA HIS A 16 -8.97 12.01 -34.14
C HIS A 16 -9.07 10.59 -33.54
N PHE A 17 -9.07 9.56 -34.38
CA PHE A 17 -9.13 8.17 -33.91
C PHE A 17 -7.91 7.80 -33.06
N ARG A 18 -6.70 8.26 -33.43
CA ARG A 18 -5.49 8.03 -32.63
C ARG A 18 -5.55 8.68 -31.24
N GLU A 19 -6.13 9.86 -31.13
CA GLU A 19 -6.34 10.51 -29.84
C GLU A 19 -7.35 9.76 -28.97
N GLU A 20 -8.45 9.31 -29.56
CA GLU A 20 -9.43 8.48 -28.86
C GLU A 20 -8.86 7.15 -28.40
N GLU A 21 -8.13 6.45 -29.28
CA GLU A 21 -7.42 5.21 -28.94
C GLU A 21 -6.45 5.42 -27.79
N LYS A 22 -5.67 6.50 -27.81
CA LYS A 22 -4.74 6.84 -26.73
C LYS A 22 -5.49 7.02 -25.41
N LYS A 23 -6.59 7.78 -25.40
CA LYS A 23 -7.43 7.98 -24.20
C LYS A 23 -8.03 6.65 -23.71
N GLN A 24 -8.45 5.76 -24.61
CA GLN A 24 -8.98 4.45 -24.26
C GLN A 24 -7.88 3.56 -23.64
N ILE A 25 -6.69 3.53 -24.24
CA ILE A 25 -5.54 2.78 -23.71
C ILE A 25 -5.14 3.29 -22.32
N GLU A 26 -5.08 4.60 -22.12
CA GLU A 26 -4.80 5.20 -20.80
C GLU A 26 -5.85 4.81 -19.76
N LYS A 27 -7.14 4.86 -20.12
CA LYS A 27 -8.24 4.42 -19.24
C LYS A 27 -8.12 2.93 -18.90
N LEU A 28 -7.83 2.07 -19.87
CA LEU A 28 -7.67 0.64 -19.65
C LEU A 28 -6.48 0.33 -18.74
N ARG A 29 -5.34 1.02 -18.93
CA ARG A 29 -4.17 0.89 -18.06
C ARG A 29 -4.47 1.32 -16.63
N ALA A 30 -5.12 2.47 -16.45
CA ALA A 30 -5.48 2.96 -15.13
C ALA A 30 -6.47 2.02 -14.42
N LYS A 31 -7.43 1.43 -15.15
CA LYS A 31 -8.33 0.40 -14.59
C LYS A 31 -7.57 -0.86 -14.19
N ALA A 32 -6.71 -1.38 -15.05
CA ALA A 32 -5.95 -2.59 -14.78
C ALA A 32 -4.99 -2.42 -13.58
N GLU A 33 -4.41 -1.23 -13.41
CA GLU A 33 -3.57 -0.92 -12.25
C GLU A 33 -4.38 -0.89 -10.95
N LYS A 34 -5.55 -0.24 -10.96
CA LYS A 34 -6.47 -0.23 -9.82
C LYS A 34 -6.91 -1.64 -9.46
N GLU A 35 -7.39 -2.42 -10.41
CA GLU A 35 -7.84 -3.80 -10.21
C GLU A 35 -6.73 -4.68 -9.62
N LYS A 36 -5.48 -4.54 -10.10
CA LYS A 36 -4.33 -5.25 -9.52
C LYS A 36 -4.04 -4.83 -8.08
N SER A 37 -4.05 -3.53 -7.81
CA SER A 37 -3.77 -3.00 -6.46
C SER A 37 -4.86 -3.41 -5.46
N GLU A 38 -6.13 -3.40 -5.89
CA GLU A 38 -7.27 -3.81 -5.09
C GLU A 38 -7.22 -5.31 -4.82
N ALA A 39 -6.96 -6.13 -5.86
CA ALA A 39 -6.82 -7.58 -5.70
C ALA A 39 -5.70 -7.94 -4.71
N TYR A 40 -4.53 -7.31 -4.83
CA TYR A 40 -3.42 -7.51 -3.91
C TYR A 40 -3.78 -7.09 -2.47
N SER A 41 -4.42 -5.93 -2.31
CA SER A 41 -4.85 -5.45 -1.00
C SER A 41 -5.87 -6.39 -0.35
N GLN A 42 -6.80 -6.96 -1.12
CA GLN A 42 -7.77 -7.93 -0.59
C GLN A 42 -7.14 -9.27 -0.23
N GLU A 43 -6.24 -9.79 -1.08
CA GLU A 43 -5.54 -11.05 -0.82
C GLU A 43 -4.71 -10.97 0.45
N HIS A 44 -4.00 -9.85 0.66
CA HIS A 44 -3.15 -9.66 1.83
C HIS A 44 -3.86 -9.07 3.04
N LYS A 45 -5.17 -8.90 2.96
CA LYS A 45 -5.97 -8.43 4.10
C LYS A 45 -5.88 -9.42 5.26
N ASN A 46 -5.63 -8.92 6.47
CA ASN A 46 -5.54 -9.69 7.71
C ASN A 46 -4.40 -10.74 7.75
N HIS A 47 -3.39 -10.59 6.88
CA HIS A 47 -2.18 -11.40 6.94
C HIS A 47 -1.17 -10.80 7.92
N CYS A 48 -0.65 -11.64 8.82
CA CYS A 48 0.44 -11.24 9.68
C CYS A 48 1.73 -11.00 8.86
N PHE A 49 2.38 -9.84 9.02
CA PHE A 49 3.61 -9.50 8.28
C PHE A 49 4.80 -10.34 8.71
N ARG A 50 4.71 -10.95 9.90
CA ARG A 50 5.77 -11.79 10.46
C ARG A 50 5.67 -13.24 9.99
N CYS A 51 4.49 -13.87 10.11
CA CYS A 51 4.33 -15.30 9.78
C CYS A 51 3.52 -15.57 8.51
N GLY A 52 2.94 -14.56 7.88
CA GLY A 52 2.21 -14.68 6.62
C GLY A 52 0.92 -15.47 6.72
N THR A 53 0.35 -15.67 7.92
CA THR A 53 -0.87 -16.46 8.13
C THR A 53 -2.06 -15.53 8.39
N HIS A 54 -3.26 -15.90 7.91
CA HIS A 54 -4.52 -15.22 8.24
C HIS A 54 -4.92 -15.48 9.70
N SER A 55 -4.28 -14.77 10.62
CA SER A 55 -4.39 -15.01 12.06
C SER A 55 -4.38 -13.72 12.88
N LEU A 56 -4.64 -12.58 12.23
CA LEU A 56 -4.81 -11.29 12.92
C LEU A 56 -6.21 -11.20 13.52
N VAL A 57 -6.28 -10.78 14.77
CA VAL A 57 -7.52 -10.51 15.52
C VAL A 57 -7.44 -9.08 16.04
N GLU A 58 -8.51 -8.32 15.82
CA GLU A 58 -8.64 -6.94 16.30
C GLU A 58 -9.01 -6.94 17.79
N VAL A 59 -8.24 -6.20 18.59
CA VAL A 59 -8.43 -6.07 20.03
C VAL A 59 -8.47 -4.59 20.39
N GLU A 60 -9.53 -4.16 21.08
CA GLU A 60 -9.63 -2.80 21.59
C GLU A 60 -8.79 -2.63 22.87
N HIS A 61 -7.81 -1.74 22.83
CA HIS A 61 -6.98 -1.38 23.97
C HIS A 61 -6.96 0.13 24.18
N LYS A 62 -7.48 0.60 25.32
CA LYS A 62 -7.50 2.02 25.71
C LYS A 62 -8.13 2.94 24.64
N GLY A 63 -9.15 2.46 23.91
CA GLY A 63 -9.83 3.21 22.84
C GLY A 63 -9.07 3.24 21.50
N VAL A 64 -8.09 2.34 21.33
CA VAL A 64 -7.36 2.12 20.09
C VAL A 64 -7.54 0.65 19.70
N ASN A 65 -7.91 0.38 18.46
CA ASN A 65 -7.99 -0.97 17.95
C ASN A 65 -6.59 -1.43 17.53
N ILE A 66 -6.19 -2.63 17.90
CA ILE A 66 -4.86 -3.15 17.60
C ILE A 66 -5.03 -4.56 17.04
N ASP A 67 -4.30 -4.88 15.98
CA ASP A 67 -4.30 -6.21 15.39
C ASP A 67 -3.23 -7.10 16.01
N ILE A 68 -3.62 -8.27 16.54
CA ILE A 68 -2.71 -9.22 17.17
C ILE A 68 -2.76 -10.57 16.45
N CYS A 69 -1.58 -11.08 16.10
CA CYS A 69 -1.43 -12.41 15.53
C CYS A 69 -1.58 -13.49 16.60
N VAL A 70 -2.62 -14.32 16.48
CA VAL A 70 -2.89 -15.44 17.40
C VAL A 70 -2.20 -16.75 17.01
N ASN A 71 -1.37 -16.73 15.95
CA ASN A 71 -0.61 -17.91 15.57
C ASN A 71 0.45 -18.26 16.63
N ASP A 72 0.53 -19.55 16.94
CA ASP A 72 1.41 -20.06 17.99
C ASP A 72 2.88 -19.83 17.59
N GLY A 73 3.65 -19.18 18.47
CA GLY A 73 5.03 -18.76 18.21
C GLY A 73 5.22 -17.45 17.41
N CYS A 74 4.14 -16.79 16.94
CA CYS A 74 4.25 -15.50 16.25
C CYS A 74 4.03 -14.30 17.18
N GLY A 75 2.81 -14.17 17.74
CA GLY A 75 2.45 -13.09 18.67
C GLY A 75 2.71 -11.66 18.18
N ALA A 76 2.81 -11.44 16.86
CA ALA A 76 3.09 -10.12 16.30
C ALA A 76 1.93 -9.15 16.58
N VAL A 77 2.27 -7.91 16.92
CA VAL A 77 1.32 -6.81 17.10
C VAL A 77 1.48 -5.86 15.93
N HIS A 78 0.38 -5.60 15.25
CA HIS A 78 0.27 -4.68 14.13
C HIS A 78 -0.42 -3.41 14.63
N LEU A 79 0.25 -2.27 14.42
CA LEU A 79 -0.24 -0.95 14.81
C LEU A 79 -0.30 -0.08 13.57
N ASP A 80 -1.45 0.54 13.33
CA ASP A 80 -1.62 1.50 12.27
C ASP A 80 -0.93 2.83 12.63
N PRO A 81 -0.62 3.68 11.62
CA PRO A 81 -0.02 4.98 11.86
C PRO A 81 -0.83 5.82 12.85
N GLY A 82 -0.19 6.32 13.92
CA GLY A 82 -0.84 7.15 14.94
C GLY A 82 -1.46 6.37 16.10
N GLU A 83 -1.56 5.04 16.04
CA GLU A 83 -2.11 4.22 17.12
C GLU A 83 -1.17 4.13 18.32
N MET A 84 0.13 3.99 18.05
CA MET A 84 1.17 3.94 19.06
C MET A 84 1.16 5.23 19.90
N GLU A 85 1.07 6.39 19.26
CA GLU A 85 0.99 7.69 19.91
C GLU A 85 -0.23 7.78 20.85
N LYS A 86 -1.41 7.34 20.39
CA LYS A 86 -2.64 7.33 21.22
C LYS A 86 -2.53 6.44 22.44
N ILE A 87 -1.96 5.23 22.29
CA ILE A 87 -1.73 4.31 23.42
C ILE A 87 -0.81 4.97 24.47
N LEU A 88 0.12 5.81 24.02
CA LEU A 88 1.20 6.37 24.85
C LEU A 88 0.91 7.78 25.37
N GLU A 89 -0.08 8.48 24.83
CA GLU A 89 -0.60 9.73 25.42
C GLU A 89 -1.11 9.53 26.86
N GLY A 90 -1.54 8.30 27.20
CA GLY A 90 -1.87 7.90 28.57
C GLY A 90 -0.66 7.67 29.49
N GLU A 91 0.57 7.57 28.94
CA GLU A 91 1.79 7.14 29.66
C GLU A 91 2.96 8.15 29.51
N LYS A 92 2.64 9.45 29.64
CA LYS A 92 3.55 10.60 29.42
C LYS A 92 4.96 10.53 30.06
N GLY A 93 5.17 9.69 31.08
CA GLY A 93 6.49 9.50 31.74
C GLY A 93 7.38 8.41 31.14
N VAL A 94 6.81 7.39 30.48
CA VAL A 94 7.53 6.20 29.99
C VAL A 94 8.08 6.44 28.57
N PHE A 95 7.39 7.27 27.79
CA PHE A 95 7.69 7.57 26.38
C PHE A 95 9.09 8.18 26.15
N LYS A 96 9.58 8.99 27.08
CA LYS A 96 10.93 9.61 26.96
C LYS A 96 12.05 8.56 27.06
N LYS A 97 11.85 7.47 27.79
CA LYS A 97 12.84 6.39 27.93
C LYS A 97 12.76 5.40 26.75
N VAL A 98 11.57 4.98 26.35
CA VAL A 98 11.39 4.01 25.26
C VAL A 98 11.82 4.59 23.91
N ARG A 99 11.49 5.86 23.63
CA ARG A 99 11.95 6.53 22.40
C ARG A 99 13.48 6.59 22.33
N VAL A 100 14.15 6.90 23.43
CA VAL A 100 15.63 6.94 23.45
C VAL A 100 16.21 5.55 23.24
N SER A 101 15.65 4.52 23.89
CA SER A 101 16.15 3.15 23.75
C SER A 101 15.91 2.57 22.35
N VAL A 102 14.73 2.72 21.76
CA VAL A 102 14.45 2.18 20.42
C VAL A 102 15.29 2.88 19.36
N PHE A 103 15.38 4.22 19.37
CA PHE A 103 16.19 4.96 18.39
C PHE A 103 17.71 4.79 18.61
N SER A 104 18.16 4.40 19.81
CA SER A 104 19.58 4.07 20.05
C SER A 104 20.01 2.72 19.48
N VAL A 105 19.07 1.80 19.24
CA VAL A 105 19.32 0.47 18.68
C VAL A 105 19.41 0.52 17.15
N PHE A 106 18.81 1.53 16.51
CA PHE A 106 18.89 1.76 15.06
C PHE A 106 20.04 2.71 14.65
N LYS A 107 21.12 2.79 15.44
CA LYS A 107 22.33 3.54 15.10
C LYS A 107 23.44 2.62 14.60
#